data_AF-H3ZRD0-F1
#
_entry.id   AF-H3ZRD0-F1
#
_cell.length_a   1.000
_cell.length_b   1.000
_cell.length_c   1.000
_cell.angle_alpha   90.00
_cell.angle_beta   90.00
_cell.angle_gamma   90.00
#
_symmetry.space_group_name_H-M   'P 1'
#
loop_
_entity.id
_entity.type
_entity.pdbx_description
1 polymer ?
#
loop_
_entity_poly.entity_id
_entity_poly.type
_entity_poly.pdbx_seq_one_letter_code
_entity_poly.pdbx_strand_id
1 'polypeptide(L)'
;MEKLKPYLEDINRKAGYAEELYGIRIRYVPLIVEEMTIVFDRQTWKIKILEEGRHLSTGEIEKLEEKILENIEKGLVELYLTLTFGEDVGLGEG
;
A
#
# COMPACT_ATOMS: atom_id res chain seq x y z
N MET A 1 4.07 -2.79 -15.17
CA MET A 1 4.83 -1.77 -14.38
C MET A 1 4.56 -0.36 -14.82
N GLU A 2 4.66 -0.06 -16.11
CA GLU A 2 4.42 1.29 -16.63
C GLU A 2 3.01 1.81 -16.27
N LYS A 3 2.00 0.93 -16.30
CA LYS A 3 0.62 1.25 -15.91
C LYS A 3 0.46 1.51 -14.41
N LEU A 4 1.11 0.72 -13.55
CA LEU A 4 1.01 0.86 -12.08
C LEU A 4 1.75 2.09 -11.55
N LYS A 5 2.83 2.51 -12.22
CA LYS A 5 3.69 3.61 -11.76
C LYS A 5 2.93 4.89 -11.34
N PRO A 6 2.02 5.47 -12.15
CA PRO A 6 1.28 6.67 -11.75
C PRO A 6 0.42 6.46 -10.50
N TYR A 7 -0.16 5.28 -10.33
CA TYR A 7 -0.95 4.95 -9.14
C TYR A 7 -0.07 4.81 -7.90
N LEU A 8 1.09 4.17 -8.02
CA LEU A 8 2.06 4.06 -6.92
C LEU A 8 2.63 5.44 -6.52
N GLU A 9 2.83 6.34 -7.47
CA GLU A 9 3.22 7.74 -7.20
C GLU A 9 2.14 8.49 -6.41
N ASP A 10 0.86 8.33 -6.79
CA ASP A 10 -0.26 8.92 -6.07
C ASP A 10 -0.40 8.36 -4.65
N ILE A 11 -0.30 7.04 -4.50
CA ILE A 11 -0.29 6.35 -3.21
C ILE A 11 0.86 6.86 -2.34
N ASN A 12 2.07 6.99 -2.90
CA ASN A 12 3.24 7.48 -2.17
C ASN A 12 3.01 8.91 -1.65
N ARG A 13 2.37 9.77 -2.45
CA ARG A 13 2.00 11.13 -2.07
C ARG A 13 0.94 11.14 -0.96
N LYS A 14 -0.11 10.33 -1.08
CA LYS A 14 -1.16 10.20 -0.05
C LYS A 14 -0.59 9.70 1.28
N ALA A 15 0.26 8.67 1.23
CA ALA A 15 0.96 8.18 2.41
C ALA A 15 1.87 9.26 3.03
N GLY A 16 2.62 10.00 2.22
CA GLY A 16 3.46 11.12 2.69
C GLY A 16 2.66 12.22 3.38
N TYR A 17 1.50 12.60 2.82
CA TYR A 17 0.60 13.55 3.45
C TYR A 17 0.10 13.06 4.82
N ALA A 18 -0.23 11.78 4.92
CA ALA A 18 -0.67 11.20 6.18
C ALA A 18 0.48 11.07 7.21
N GLU A 19 1.71 10.78 6.79
CA GLU A 19 2.90 10.83 7.66
C GLU A 19 3.11 12.23 8.25
N GLU A 20 2.92 13.29 7.46
CA GLU A 20 3.01 14.68 7.94
C GLU A 20 1.89 15.03 8.92
N LEU A 21 0.66 14.59 8.62
CA LEU A 21 -0.51 14.91 9.44
C LEU A 21 -0.50 14.19 10.79
N TYR A 22 -0.10 12.92 10.81
CA TYR A 22 -0.17 12.05 12.00
C TYR A 22 1.19 11.85 12.69
N GLY A 23 2.29 12.35 12.12
CA GLY A 23 3.62 12.21 12.71
C GLY A 23 4.18 10.79 12.69
N ILE A 24 3.67 9.91 11.80
CA ILE A 24 4.10 8.51 11.70
C ILE A 24 4.99 8.27 10.48
N ARG A 25 5.49 7.03 10.35
CA ARG A 25 6.25 6.58 9.17
C ARG A 25 5.60 5.33 8.57
N ILE A 26 5.22 5.41 7.30
CA ILE A 26 4.53 4.37 6.56
C ILE A 26 5.52 3.77 5.57
N ARG A 27 6.24 2.72 5.95
CA ARG A 27 7.18 2.10 5.02
C ARG A 27 6.49 1.28 3.93
N TYR A 28 5.41 0.59 4.30
CA TYR A 28 4.69 -0.34 3.45
C TYR A 28 3.26 0.11 3.28
N VAL A 29 2.77 0.12 2.05
CA VAL A 29 1.36 0.36 1.75
C VAL A 29 0.73 -0.93 1.22
N PRO A 30 -0.31 -1.47 1.88
CA PRO A 30 -1.02 -2.64 1.38
C PRO A 30 -1.68 -2.36 0.03
N LEU A 31 -1.45 -3.25 -0.94
CA LEU A 31 -2.09 -3.24 -2.26
C LEU A 31 -3.14 -4.35 -2.36
N ILE A 32 -2.85 -5.52 -1.79
CA ILE A 32 -3.75 -6.67 -1.72
C ILE A 32 -3.62 -7.27 -0.31
N VAL A 33 -4.75 -7.50 0.35
CA VAL A 33 -4.83 -8.15 1.67
C VAL A 33 -5.76 -9.35 1.53
N GLU A 34 -5.19 -10.51 1.23
CA GLU A 34 -5.89 -11.81 1.09
C GLU A 34 -5.09 -12.90 1.83
N GLU A 35 -4.84 -14.07 1.21
CA GLU A 35 -4.02 -15.13 1.81
C GLU A 35 -2.56 -14.70 2.05
N MET A 36 -2.05 -13.83 1.18
CA MET A 36 -0.75 -13.18 1.30
C MET A 36 -0.90 -11.68 1.13
N THR A 37 -0.18 -10.90 1.95
CA THR A 37 -0.24 -9.44 1.89
C THR A 37 0.78 -8.92 0.89
N ILE A 38 0.28 -8.36 -0.20
CA ILE A 38 1.11 -7.70 -1.22
C ILE A 38 1.19 -6.22 -0.88
N VAL A 39 2.41 -5.72 -0.69
CA VAL A 39 2.65 -4.32 -0.30
C VAL A 39 3.54 -3.60 -1.29
N PHE A 40 3.31 -2.30 -1.42
CA PHE A 40 4.26 -1.36 -1.99
C PHE A 40 5.28 -0.93 -0.93
N ASP A 41 6.55 -1.25 -1.14
CA ASP A 41 7.67 -0.75 -0.36
C ASP A 41 8.11 0.62 -0.89
N ARG A 42 7.74 1.67 -0.14
CA ARG A 42 8.03 3.07 -0.49
C ARG A 42 9.52 3.40 -0.44
N GLN A 43 10.33 2.62 0.29
CA GLN A 43 11.77 2.85 0.38
C GLN A 43 12.50 2.31 -0.85
N THR A 44 12.12 1.12 -1.32
CA THR A 44 12.78 0.45 -2.44
C THR A 44 12.07 0.68 -3.78
N TRP A 45 10.87 1.27 -3.76
CA TRP A 45 10.00 1.44 -4.92
C TRP A 45 9.63 0.11 -5.60
N LYS A 46 9.49 -0.95 -4.79
CA LYS A 46 9.18 -2.31 -5.25
C LYS A 46 7.91 -2.84 -4.59
N ILE A 47 7.31 -3.82 -5.24
CA ILE A 47 6.20 -4.58 -4.67
C ILE A 47 6.75 -5.86 -4.07
N LYS A 48 6.31 -6.22 -2.87
CA LYS A 48 6.75 -7.44 -2.17
C LYS A 48 5.60 -8.16 -1.51
N ILE A 49 5.83 -9.44 -1.24
CA ILE A 49 5.04 -10.22 -0.29
C ILE A 49 5.57 -9.87 1.10
N LEU A 50 4.69 -9.41 1.98
CA LEU A 50 5.09 -8.91 3.29
C LEU A 50 5.64 -10.03 4.18
N GLU A 51 4.93 -11.16 4.21
CA GLU A 51 5.19 -12.34 5.03
C GLU A 51 6.52 -13.01 4.67
N GLU A 52 6.87 -13.03 3.37
CA GLU A 52 8.12 -13.61 2.88
C GLU A 52 9.29 -12.60 2.86
N GLY A 53 9.00 -11.31 2.97
CA GLY A 53 9.98 -10.24 2.74
C GLY A 53 10.57 -10.22 1.32
N ARG A 54 9.94 -10.93 0.37
CA ARG A 54 10.43 -11.16 -0.99
C ARG A 54 9.81 -10.19 -1.98
N HIS A 55 10.65 -9.51 -2.75
CA HIS A 55 10.18 -8.67 -3.87
C HIS A 55 9.64 -9.54 -5.00
N LEU A 56 8.50 -9.12 -5.54
CA LEU A 56 7.92 -9.74 -6.72
C LEU A 56 8.75 -9.42 -7.95
N SER A 57 8.91 -10.42 -8.81
CA SER A 57 9.42 -10.23 -10.17
C SER A 57 8.40 -9.52 -11.05
N THR A 58 8.84 -8.96 -12.17
CA THR A 58 7.95 -8.30 -13.14
C THR A 58 6.78 -9.19 -13.57
N GLY A 59 7.04 -10.47 -13.86
CA GLY A 59 6.00 -11.41 -14.29
C GLY A 59 5.02 -11.81 -13.17
N GLU A 60 5.41 -11.72 -11.91
CA GLU A 60 4.48 -11.89 -10.79
C GLU A 60 3.60 -10.64 -10.62
N ILE A 61 4.18 -9.45 -10.77
CA ILE A 61 3.41 -8.21 -10.66
C ILE A 61 2.40 -8.09 -11.81
N GLU A 62 2.76 -8.49 -13.03
CA GLU A 62 1.83 -8.49 -14.18
C GLU A 62 0.59 -9.36 -13.92
N LYS A 63 0.74 -10.49 -13.22
CA LYS A 63 -0.40 -11.36 -12.84
C LYS A 63 -1.32 -10.72 -11.79
N LEU A 64 -0.79 -9.78 -11.01
CA LEU A 64 -1.52 -9.09 -9.95
C LEU A 64 -1.98 -7.68 -10.37
N GLU A 65 -1.53 -7.19 -11.54
CA GLU A 65 -1.71 -5.81 -11.98
C GLU A 65 -3.18 -5.39 -11.99
N GLU A 66 -4.05 -6.23 -12.57
CA GLU A 66 -5.49 -5.97 -12.63
C GLU A 66 -6.11 -5.87 -11.22
N LYS A 67 -5.73 -6.77 -10.32
CA LYS A 67 -6.23 -6.78 -8.95
C LYS A 67 -5.76 -5.58 -8.13
N ILE A 68 -4.49 -5.21 -8.30
CA ILE A 68 -3.92 -4.02 -7.66
C ILE A 68 -4.68 -2.77 -8.11
N LEU A 69 -4.90 -2.62 -9.43
CA LEU A 69 -5.64 -1.50 -9.99
C LEU A 69 -7.09 -1.47 -9.47
N GLU A 70 -7.77 -2.61 -9.48
CA GLU A 70 -9.14 -2.74 -8.95
C GLU A 70 -9.22 -2.27 -7.48
N ASN A 71 -8.28 -2.69 -6.64
CA ASN A 71 -8.26 -2.31 -5.24
C ASN A 71 -8.01 -0.80 -5.05
N ILE A 72 -7.14 -0.21 -5.87
CA ILE A 72 -6.87 1.24 -5.85
C ILE A 72 -8.10 2.02 -6.29
N GLU A 73 -8.74 1.63 -7.40
CA GLU A 73 -9.94 2.29 -7.92
C GLU A 73 -11.13 2.20 -6.97
N LYS A 74 -11.24 1.10 -6.22
CA LYS A 74 -12.26 0.92 -5.17
C LYS A 74 -11.93 1.66 -3.86
N GLY A 75 -10.76 2.29 -3.76
CA GLY A 75 -10.33 3.00 -2.56
C GLY A 75 -9.93 2.10 -1.39
N LEU A 76 -9.64 0.81 -1.64
CA LEU A 76 -9.26 -0.13 -0.57
C LEU A 76 -7.89 0.21 0.02
N VAL A 77 -6.97 0.74 -0.78
CA VAL A 77 -5.65 1.16 -0.31
C VAL A 77 -5.77 2.31 0.69
N GLU A 78 -6.60 3.30 0.39
CA GLU A 78 -6.92 4.42 1.29
C GLU A 78 -7.61 3.95 2.56
N LEU A 79 -8.52 2.98 2.45
CA LEU A 79 -9.15 2.36 3.61
C LEU A 79 -8.09 1.70 4.53
N TYR A 80 -7.16 0.92 3.98
CA TYR A 80 -6.11 0.28 4.78
C TYR A 80 -5.19 1.30 5.45
N LEU A 81 -4.79 2.34 4.72
CA LEU A 81 -4.04 3.47 5.30
C LEU A 81 -4.83 4.08 6.47
N THR A 82 -6.12 4.37 6.27
CA THR A 82 -7.00 4.96 7.28
C THR A 82 -7.14 4.10 8.54
N LEU A 83 -7.36 2.79 8.39
CA LEU A 83 -7.46 1.85 9.51
C LEU A 83 -6.16 1.78 10.31
N THR A 84 -5.02 1.85 9.62
CA THR A 84 -3.70 1.86 10.27
C THR A 84 -3.55 3.10 11.16
N PHE A 85 -4.03 4.27 10.71
CA PHE A 85 -4.04 5.46 11.56
C PHE A 85 -5.05 5.36 12.69
N GLY A 86 -6.25 4.82 12.45
CA GLY A 86 -7.30 4.74 13.47
C GLY A 86 -6.91 3.96 14.72
N GLU A 87 -6.15 2.87 14.54
CA GLU A 87 -5.59 2.09 15.66
C GLU A 87 -4.42 2.81 16.35
N ASP A 88 -3.46 3.38 15.60
CA ASP A 88 -2.27 4.01 16.18
C ASP A 88 -2.54 5.40 16.80
N VAL A 89 -3.58 6.12 16.36
CA VAL A 89 -3.92 7.46 16.86
C VAL A 89 -5.04 7.48 17.91
N GLY A 90 -5.46 6.31 18.41
CA GLY A 90 -6.39 6.22 19.54
C GLY A 90 -7.82 6.69 19.26
N LEU A 91 -8.30 6.61 18.02
CA LEU A 91 -9.69 6.97 17.67
C LEU A 91 -10.72 5.88 18.06
N GLY A 92 -10.28 4.80 18.69
CA GLY A 92 -11.12 3.67 19.14
C GLY A 92 -11.67 3.78 20.56
N GLU A 93 -11.26 4.77 21.36
CA GLU A 93 -11.84 5.03 22.68
C GLU A 93 -12.54 6.40 22.68
N GLY A 94 -13.82 6.38 22.28
CA GLY A 94 -14.75 7.51 22.38
C GLY A 94 -16.16 7.01 22.65
#